data_AF-A0A7J3NLG8-F1
#
_entry.id   AF-A0A7J3NLG8-F1
#
_cell.length_a   1.000
_cell.length_b   1.000
_cell.length_c   1.000
_cell.angle_alpha   90.00
_cell.angle_beta   90.00
_cell.angle_gamma   90.00
#
_symmetry.space_group_name_H-M   'P 1'
#
loop_
_entity.id
_entity.type
_entity.pdbx_description
1 polymer ?
#
loop_
_entity_poly.entity_id
_entity_poly.type
_entity_poly.pdbx_seq_one_letter_code
_entity_poly.pdbx_strand_id
1 'polypeptide(L)'
;MERRGYWGCLVADGVFAGLCPACGGDLTFAEVESSTCKSTGGRLCSFGFDDEFERVLGFFEAAVGASPRVFQKLWGYVSLRRELAAVAPTGMGKTSFSTVMALFLGEERLQIIPYSFRRRSL
;
A
#
# COMPACT_ATOMS: atom_id res chain seq x y z
N MET A 1 4.58 18.34 48.32
CA MET A 1 4.09 17.13 47.65
C MET A 1 3.94 17.46 46.16
N GLU A 2 4.98 17.59 45.34
CA GLU A 2 6.15 16.76 45.03
C GLU A 2 5.84 15.50 44.18
N ARG A 3 6.62 15.37 43.09
CA ARG A 3 6.66 14.41 41.95
C ARG A 3 6.01 14.95 40.66
N ARG A 4 6.63 15.02 39.48
CA ARG A 4 7.88 14.54 38.84
C ARG A 4 8.13 15.53 37.66
N GLY A 5 9.33 15.96 37.34
CA GLY A 5 10.35 15.15 36.65
C GLY A 5 10.22 15.30 35.12
N TYR A 6 11.35 15.66 34.49
CA TYR A 6 11.67 15.76 33.06
C TYR A 6 11.64 17.16 32.42
N TRP A 7 12.80 17.48 31.85
CA TRP A 7 13.20 18.73 31.20
C TRP A 7 12.26 19.08 30.05
N GLY A 8 11.51 20.16 30.20
CA GLY A 8 10.50 20.61 29.24
C GLY A 8 11.12 21.23 28.00
N CYS A 9 11.41 20.42 26.99
CA CYS A 9 11.39 20.89 25.61
C CYS A 9 9.93 21.30 25.34
N LEU A 10 9.67 22.59 25.19
CA LEU A 10 8.38 23.10 24.69
C LEU A 10 8.13 22.42 23.35
N VAL A 11 7.29 21.39 23.32
CA VAL A 11 6.78 20.82 22.06
C VAL A 11 5.88 21.90 21.49
N ALA A 12 6.45 22.77 20.66
CA ALA A 12 5.65 23.57 19.77
C ALA A 12 4.87 22.57 18.90
N ASP A 13 3.54 22.58 19.01
CA ASP A 13 2.67 21.80 18.14
C ASP A 13 2.93 22.24 16.69
N GLY A 14 3.85 21.54 16.03
CA GLY A 14 4.22 21.80 14.65
C GLY A 14 3.04 21.56 13.72
N VAL A 15 2.85 22.48 12.78
CA VAL A 15 1.86 22.35 11.72
C VAL A 15 2.60 22.06 10.41
N PHE A 16 2.26 20.94 9.81
CA PHE A 16 2.76 20.51 8.51
C PHE A 16 1.83 21.05 7.42
N ALA A 17 2.19 22.20 6.85
CA ALA A 17 1.33 22.92 5.92
C ALA A 17 1.07 22.11 4.62
N GLY A 18 -0.20 21.98 4.23
CA GLY A 18 -0.63 21.30 3.00
C GLY A 18 -0.29 19.80 2.89
N LEU A 19 0.02 19.13 4.00
CA LEU A 19 0.51 17.75 4.01
C LEU A 19 -0.53 16.70 4.42
N CYS A 20 -1.78 17.09 4.69
CA CYS A 20 -2.81 16.11 5.04
C CYS A 20 -3.23 15.28 3.81
N PRO A 21 -2.98 13.95 3.76
CA PRO A 21 -3.35 13.11 2.63
C PRO A 21 -4.86 12.92 2.45
N ALA A 22 -5.67 13.18 3.49
CA ALA A 22 -7.12 13.00 3.45
C ALA A 22 -7.88 14.21 2.89
N CYS A 23 -7.44 15.43 3.20
CA CYS A 23 -8.14 16.67 2.81
C CYS A 23 -7.27 17.66 2.01
N GLY A 24 -5.96 17.42 1.89
CA GLY A 24 -5.02 18.33 1.23
C GLY A 24 -4.67 19.60 2.02
N GLY A 25 -5.19 19.74 3.24
CA GLY A 25 -4.92 20.86 4.13
C GLY A 25 -3.71 20.66 5.05
N ASP A 26 -3.62 21.52 6.06
CA ASP A 26 -2.58 21.45 7.07
C ASP A 26 -2.77 20.25 7.99
N LEU A 27 -1.65 19.63 8.40
CA LEU A 27 -1.62 18.44 9.24
C LEU A 27 -0.94 18.77 10.57
N THR A 28 -1.65 18.54 11.67
CA THR A 28 -1.13 18.80 13.03
C THR A 28 -0.50 17.56 13.66
N PHE A 29 0.43 17.72 14.61
CA PHE A 29 1.01 16.57 15.35
C PHE A 29 -0.06 15.66 15.97
N ALA A 30 -1.11 16.23 16.56
CA ALA A 30 -2.22 15.47 17.12
C ALA A 30 -2.96 14.61 16.07
N GLU A 31 -3.08 15.09 14.83
CA GLU A 31 -3.66 14.31 13.73
C GLU A 31 -2.72 13.18 13.28
N VAL A 32 -1.41 13.44 13.25
CA VAL A 32 -0.40 12.41 12.97
C VAL A 32 -0.45 11.30 14.01
N GLU A 33 -0.47 11.65 15.30
CA GLU A 33 -0.53 10.69 16.41
C GLU A 33 -1.84 9.89 16.41
N SER A 34 -2.96 10.54 16.12
CA SER A 34 -4.27 9.87 16.04
C SER A 34 -4.51 9.17 14.70
N SER A 35 -3.60 9.30 13.73
CA SER A 35 -3.73 8.76 12.36
C SER A 35 -5.04 9.12 11.66
N THR A 36 -5.69 10.21 12.08
CA THR A 36 -7.03 10.60 11.65
C THR A 36 -7.06 12.10 11.35
N CYS A 37 -7.63 12.47 10.20
CA CYS A 37 -7.85 13.88 9.87
C CYS A 37 -9.04 14.43 10.65
N LYS A 38 -8.88 15.59 11.29
CA LYS A 38 -9.98 16.25 12.03
C LYS A 38 -11.08 16.79 11.11
N SER A 39 -10.72 17.22 9.91
CA SER A 39 -11.65 17.84 8.96
C SER A 39 -12.60 16.83 8.33
N THR A 40 -12.06 15.72 7.84
CA THR A 40 -12.84 14.68 7.15
C THR A 40 -13.19 13.49 8.03
N GLY A 41 -12.56 13.32 9.20
CA GLY A 41 -12.68 12.10 10.02
C GLY A 41 -12.06 10.85 9.38
N GLY A 42 -11.41 11.00 8.22
CA GLY A 42 -10.79 9.90 7.48
C GLY A 42 -9.43 9.51 8.05
N ARG A 43 -9.03 8.25 7.83
CA ARG A 43 -7.69 7.78 8.19
C ARG A 43 -6.64 8.42 7.29
N LEU A 44 -5.53 8.85 7.86
CA LEU A 44 -4.43 9.48 7.10
C LEU A 44 -3.72 8.48 6.18
N CYS A 45 -3.66 7.22 6.59
CA CYS A 45 -2.94 6.16 5.87
C CYS A 45 -3.87 5.25 5.06
N SER A 46 -5.12 5.65 4.79
CA SER A 46 -6.00 4.90 3.90
C SER A 46 -5.88 5.40 2.47
N PHE A 47 -5.50 4.52 1.55
CA PHE A 47 -5.43 4.82 0.12
C PHE A 47 -6.52 4.06 -0.63
N GLY A 48 -6.99 4.61 -1.75
CA GLY A 48 -8.09 4.01 -2.54
C GLY A 48 -7.82 2.61 -3.13
N PHE A 49 -6.64 2.05 -2.90
CA PHE A 49 -6.22 0.73 -3.38
C PHE A 49 -5.96 -0.28 -2.25
N ASP A 50 -6.22 0.09 -0.99
CA ASP A 50 -5.95 -0.80 0.14
C ASP A 50 -6.76 -2.11 0.03
N ASP A 51 -8.02 -2.02 -0.41
CA ASP A 51 -8.87 -3.20 -0.62
C ASP A 51 -8.33 -4.12 -1.73
N GLU A 52 -7.89 -3.55 -2.86
CA GLU A 52 -7.29 -4.31 -3.97
C GLU A 52 -5.96 -4.93 -3.54
N PHE A 53 -5.18 -4.21 -2.74
CA PHE A 53 -3.96 -4.73 -2.15
C PHE A 53 -4.23 -5.92 -1.23
N GLU A 54 -5.22 -5.84 -0.35
CA GLU A 54 -5.63 -6.99 0.48
C GLU A 54 -6.12 -8.17 -0.37
N ARG A 55 -6.81 -7.93 -1.50
CA ARG A 55 -7.15 -9.01 -2.44
C ARG A 55 -5.91 -9.69 -3.03
N VAL A 56 -4.90 -8.91 -3.44
CA VAL A 56 -3.62 -9.47 -3.92
C VAL A 56 -2.96 -10.34 -2.86
N LEU A 57 -2.91 -9.86 -1.61
CA LEU A 57 -2.28 -10.61 -0.51
C LEU A 57 -3.03 -11.92 -0.23
N GLY A 58 -4.36 -11.86 -0.19
CA GLY A 58 -5.21 -13.04 0.01
C GLY A 58 -5.09 -14.06 -1.13
N PHE A 59 -5.07 -13.59 -2.38
CA PHE A 59 -4.87 -14.45 -3.54
C PHE A 59 -3.49 -15.13 -3.52
N PHE A 60 -2.45 -14.38 -3.14
CA PHE A 60 -1.11 -14.93 -3.00
C PHE A 60 -1.04 -16.02 -1.93
N GLU A 61 -1.63 -15.76 -0.76
CA GLU A 61 -1.66 -16.72 0.33
C GLU A 61 -2.43 -18.00 -0.05
N ALA A 62 -3.55 -17.87 -0.77
CA ALA A 62 -4.30 -19.01 -1.29
C ALA A 62 -3.52 -19.82 -2.34
N ALA A 63 -2.80 -19.15 -3.25
CA ALA A 63 -2.07 -19.79 -4.34
C ALA A 63 -0.75 -20.45 -3.89
N VAL A 64 -0.04 -19.83 -2.94
CA VAL A 64 1.29 -20.29 -2.46
C VAL A 64 1.16 -21.13 -1.19
N GLY A 65 0.09 -20.97 -0.42
CA GLY A 65 -0.12 -21.64 0.87
C GLY A 65 0.67 -21.01 2.02
N ALA A 66 1.21 -19.79 1.83
CA ALA A 66 1.97 -19.07 2.84
C ALA A 66 1.79 -17.56 2.68
N SER A 67 1.77 -16.84 3.81
CA SER A 67 1.63 -15.39 3.81
C SER A 67 2.81 -14.70 3.10
N PRO A 68 2.57 -13.68 2.26
CA PRO A 68 3.62 -13.00 1.51
C PRO A 68 4.63 -12.31 2.42
N ARG A 69 5.91 -12.41 2.06
CA ARG A 69 7.02 -11.73 2.75
C ARG A 69 6.94 -10.23 2.60
N VAL A 70 7.60 -9.47 3.48
CA VAL A 70 7.64 -7.99 3.43
C VAL A 70 8.01 -7.46 2.03
N PHE A 71 9.00 -8.07 1.38
CA PHE A 71 9.40 -7.70 0.02
C PHE A 71 8.32 -8.00 -1.04
N GLN A 72 7.60 -9.10 -0.89
CA GLN A 72 6.50 -9.47 -1.79
C GLN A 72 5.27 -8.57 -1.58
N LYS A 73 5.00 -8.15 -0.34
CA LYS A 73 3.99 -7.12 -0.03
C LYS A 73 4.31 -5.80 -0.71
N LEU A 74 5.57 -5.36 -0.62
CA LEU A 74 6.03 -4.17 -1.34
C LEU A 74 5.85 -4.31 -2.86
N TRP A 75 6.22 -5.46 -3.43
CA TRP A 75 6.02 -5.70 -4.86
C TRP A 75 4.53 -5.70 -5.25
N GLY A 76 3.65 -6.28 -4.43
CA GLY A 76 2.20 -6.25 -4.65
C GLY A 76 1.69 -4.81 -4.71
N TYR A 77 2.05 -4.00 -3.72
CA TYR A 77 1.63 -2.60 -3.64
C TYR A 77 2.11 -1.78 -4.84
N VAL A 78 3.37 -1.96 -5.25
CA VAL A 78 3.92 -1.24 -6.41
C VAL A 78 3.33 -1.76 -7.72
N SER A 79 3.13 -3.08 -7.87
CA SER A 79 2.63 -3.70 -9.11
C SER A 79 1.19 -3.29 -9.45
N LEU A 80 0.39 -2.92 -8.44
CA LEU A 80 -0.93 -2.33 -8.65
C LEU A 80 -0.89 -0.92 -9.26
N ARG A 81 0.21 -0.18 -9.06
CA ARG A 81 0.34 1.22 -9.49
C ARG A 81 1.21 1.41 -10.72
N ARG A 82 2.28 0.62 -10.84
CA ARG A 82 3.37 0.83 -11.80
C ARG A 82 4.03 -0.49 -12.17
N GLU A 83 4.72 -0.47 -13.30
CA GLU A 83 5.64 -1.53 -13.70
C GLU A 83 6.86 -1.56 -12.75
N LEU A 84 7.26 -2.76 -12.31
CA LEU A 84 8.34 -2.95 -11.35
C LEU A 84 9.49 -3.75 -11.97
N ALA A 85 10.71 -3.22 -11.86
CA ALA A 85 11.92 -4.04 -11.93
C ALA A 85 12.14 -4.68 -10.55
N ALA A 86 11.83 -5.98 -10.41
CA ALA A 86 11.93 -6.69 -9.14
C ALA A 86 13.40 -6.85 -8.69
N VAL A 87 13.97 -5.83 -8.05
CA VAL A 87 15.31 -5.87 -7.44
C VAL A 87 15.23 -6.58 -6.08
N ALA A 88 15.96 -7.68 -5.92
CA ALA A 88 16.17 -8.41 -4.67
C ALA A 88 17.14 -9.60 -4.88
N PRO A 89 17.75 -10.13 -3.80
CA PRO A 89 18.55 -11.36 -3.82
C PRO A 89 17.80 -12.59 -4.37
N THR A 90 18.56 -13.62 -4.73
CA THR A 90 18.03 -14.94 -5.10
C THR A 90 17.32 -15.61 -3.91
N GLY A 91 16.38 -16.51 -4.17
CA GLY A 91 15.63 -17.21 -3.11
C GLY A 91 14.50 -16.42 -2.44
N MET A 92 14.24 -15.18 -2.85
CA MET A 92 13.14 -14.33 -2.34
C MET A 92 11.77 -14.62 -2.97
N GLY A 93 11.67 -15.59 -3.89
CA GLY A 93 10.41 -15.97 -4.51
C GLY A 93 9.88 -15.01 -5.59
N LYS A 94 10.79 -14.35 -6.35
CA LYS A 94 10.43 -13.46 -7.47
C LYS A 94 9.57 -14.17 -8.52
N THR A 95 9.98 -15.38 -8.91
CA THR A 95 9.29 -16.17 -9.93
C THR A 95 7.90 -16.58 -9.48
N SER A 96 7.78 -17.13 -8.27
CA SER A 96 6.49 -17.48 -7.68
C SER A 96 5.57 -16.27 -7.58
N PHE A 97 6.10 -15.13 -7.11
CA PHE A 97 5.35 -13.88 -7.03
C PHE A 97 4.90 -13.38 -8.40
N SER A 98 5.78 -13.33 -9.39
CA SER A 98 5.41 -12.86 -10.73
C SER A 98 4.35 -13.76 -11.39
N THR A 99 4.44 -15.07 -11.20
CA THR A 99 3.43 -16.01 -11.74
C THR A 99 2.08 -15.81 -11.08
N VAL A 100 2.04 -15.71 -9.75
CA VAL A 100 0.80 -15.46 -9.00
C VAL A 100 0.21 -14.11 -9.37
N MET A 101 1.03 -13.06 -9.47
CA MET A 101 0.56 -11.73 -9.88
C MET A 101 0.01 -11.74 -11.32
N ALA A 102 0.65 -12.47 -12.24
CA ALA A 102 0.15 -12.63 -13.60
C ALA A 102 -1.19 -13.36 -13.63
N LEU A 103 -1.39 -14.35 -12.76
CA LEU A 103 -2.67 -15.06 -12.62
C LEU A 103 -3.75 -14.14 -12.03
N PHE A 104 -3.44 -13.44 -10.92
CA PHE A 104 -4.35 -12.48 -10.30
C PHE A 104 -4.81 -11.41 -11.28
N LEU A 105 -3.87 -10.78 -11.97
CA LEU A 105 -4.17 -9.78 -13.00
C LEU A 105 -4.87 -10.39 -14.21
N GLY A 106 -4.59 -11.65 -14.54
CA GLY A 106 -5.29 -12.36 -15.61
C GLY A 106 -6.75 -12.63 -15.26
N GLU A 107 -7.03 -13.05 -14.02
CA GLU A 107 -8.37 -13.33 -13.53
C GLU A 107 -9.19 -12.03 -13.37
N GLU A 108 -8.62 -10.96 -12.80
CA GLU A 108 -9.28 -9.66 -12.68
C GLU A 108 -9.38 -8.92 -14.04
N ARG A 109 -8.38 -9.03 -14.94
CA ARG A 109 -8.41 -8.38 -16.27
C ARG A 109 -9.08 -9.21 -17.36
N LEU A 110 -9.40 -10.48 -17.14
CA LEU A 110 -10.31 -11.22 -18.03
C LEU A 110 -11.73 -10.61 -18.03
N GLN A 111 -12.07 -9.81 -17.01
CA GLN A 111 -13.28 -9.00 -16.98
C GLN A 111 -13.16 -7.68 -17.78
N ILE A 112 -11.94 -7.28 -18.19
CA ILE A 112 -11.62 -6.05 -18.94
C ILE A 112 -10.77 -6.35 -20.19
N ILE A 113 -10.95 -7.51 -20.83
CA ILE A 113 -10.58 -7.64 -22.24
C ILE A 113 -11.78 -7.16 -23.06
N PRO A 114 -11.84 -5.89 -23.53
CA PRO A 114 -12.52 -5.68 -24.78
C PRO A 114 -11.75 -6.53 -25.79
N TYR A 115 -12.50 -7.34 -26.51
CA TYR A 115 -12.17 -8.15 -27.67
C TYR A 115 -11.11 -7.53 -28.62
N SER A 116 -9.83 -7.44 -28.23
CA SER A 116 -8.77 -6.89 -29.09
C SER A 116 -7.40 -7.49 -28.80
N PHE A 117 -7.34 -8.81 -28.62
CA PHE A 117 -6.15 -9.57 -28.99
C PHE A 117 -6.47 -10.29 -30.31
N ARG A 118 -6.48 -9.52 -31.41
CA ARG A 118 -6.58 -10.08 -32.76
C ARG A 118 -5.28 -10.84 -33.01
N ARG A 119 -5.37 -12.17 -33.10
CA ARG A 119 -4.33 -13.03 -33.68
C ARG A 119 -3.85 -12.37 -34.98
N ARG A 120 -2.60 -11.92 -35.04
CA ARG A 120 -1.87 -11.94 -36.31
C ARG A 120 -1.36 -13.36 -36.49
N SER A 121 -2.21 -14.17 -37.12
CA SER A 121 -1.77 -15.28 -37.94
C SER A 121 -1.60 -14.75 -39.37
N LEU A 122 -0.51 -15.20 -40.00
CA LEU A 122 0.07 -14.86 -41.30
C LEU A 122 1.22 -13.86 -41.21
#